data_AF-A0A554KHR3-F1
#
_entry.id   AF-A0A554KHR3-F1
#
_cell.length_a   1.000
_cell.length_b   1.000
_cell.length_c   1.000
_cell.angle_alpha   90.00
_cell.angle_beta   90.00
_cell.angle_gamma   90.00
#
_symmetry.space_group_name_H-M   'P 1'
#
loop_
_entity.id
_entity.type
_entity.pdbx_description
1 polymer ?
#
loop_
_entity_poly.entity_id
_entity_poly.type
_entity_poly.pdbx_seq_one_letter_code
_entity_poly.pdbx_strand_id
1 'polypeptide(L)'
;MIQLSEREQGVLEAIVRDYITSAIPVSSERVRKVSDIDISSATFRAIMGDLEDTGYLTQPYTSAGRIPTQRAYRYFVDNCINKNNSPDEVFVRLFQELGGWNLCMRKITARAHVFAAVLDDDEVTHFGAKEIFKEPEFLNDPLLMRSFGSLIDSLHDLLYEYREATRDTSEPRAFIERENPVRAARRMSIVASPLREKRGVVIVLGPSRMNYEVVITTLRSL
;
A
#
# COMPACT_ATOMS: atom_id res chain seq x y z
N MET A 1 7.94 -21.01 2.29
CA MET A 1 7.10 -20.04 3.03
C MET A 1 6.25 -20.82 4.02
N ILE A 2 6.12 -20.37 5.26
CA ILE A 2 5.17 -20.95 6.22
C ILE A 2 3.78 -20.50 5.77
N GLN A 3 2.93 -21.46 5.43
CA GLN A 3 1.56 -21.22 5.02
C GLN A 3 0.73 -20.99 6.28
N LEU A 4 0.10 -19.82 6.39
CA LEU A 4 -0.82 -19.52 7.49
C LEU A 4 -2.06 -20.41 7.35
N SER A 5 -2.61 -20.83 8.48
CA SER A 5 -3.95 -21.44 8.50
C SER A 5 -5.00 -20.41 8.07
N GLU A 6 -6.16 -20.88 7.62
CA GLU A 6 -7.27 -19.99 7.20
C GLU A 6 -7.68 -19.01 8.32
N ARG A 7 -7.61 -19.46 9.58
CA ARG A 7 -7.91 -18.63 10.74
C ARG A 7 -6.84 -17.56 10.97
N GLU A 8 -5.56 -17.92 10.94
CA GLU A 8 -4.46 -16.95 11.06
C GLU A 8 -4.48 -15.94 9.92
N GLN A 9 -4.76 -16.39 8.69
CA GLN A 9 -4.93 -15.52 7.53
C GLN A 9 -6.08 -14.54 7.74
N GLY A 10 -7.26 -15.01 8.17
CA GLY A 10 -8.39 -14.14 8.43
C GLY A 10 -8.12 -13.10 9.51
N VAL A 11 -7.45 -13.50 10.61
CA VAL A 11 -7.07 -12.57 11.68
C VAL A 11 -6.02 -11.56 11.19
N LEU A 12 -5.01 -12.00 10.46
CA LEU A 12 -3.98 -11.14 9.89
C LEU A 12 -4.59 -10.11 8.92
N GLU A 13 -5.47 -10.56 8.03
CA GLU A 13 -6.18 -9.71 7.09
C GLU A 13 -7.00 -8.62 7.80
N ALA A 14 -7.78 -9.02 8.82
CA ALA A 14 -8.59 -8.08 9.60
C ALA A 14 -7.71 -7.02 10.30
N ILE A 15 -6.56 -7.43 10.87
CA ILE A 15 -5.61 -6.51 11.50
C ILE A 15 -5.00 -5.55 10.48
N VAL A 16 -4.56 -6.04 9.32
CA VAL A 16 -3.97 -5.21 8.27
C VAL A 16 -4.98 -4.18 7.77
N ARG A 17 -6.23 -4.58 7.48
CA ARG A 17 -7.30 -3.67 7.02
C ARG A 17 -7.65 -2.60 8.07
N ASP A 18 -7.76 -2.99 9.34
CA ASP A 18 -8.03 -2.05 10.43
C ASP A 18 -6.87 -1.05 10.63
N TYR A 19 -5.62 -1.52 10.52
CA TYR A 19 -4.45 -0.67 10.68
C TYR A 19 -4.24 0.28 9.49
N ILE A 20 -4.48 -0.17 8.25
CA ILE A 20 -4.47 0.68 7.04
C ILE A 20 -5.37 1.89 7.25
N THR A 21 -6.57 1.66 7.78
CA THR A 21 -7.61 2.69 7.95
C THR A 21 -7.34 3.60 9.15
N SER A 22 -6.85 3.06 10.26
CA SER A 22 -6.83 3.78 11.53
C SER A 22 -5.47 4.31 11.96
N ALA A 23 -4.36 3.78 11.42
CA ALA A 23 -3.00 4.10 11.87
C ALA A 23 -2.74 3.84 13.37
N ILE A 24 -3.61 3.09 14.05
CA ILE A 24 -3.57 2.88 15.51
C ILE A 24 -3.31 1.41 15.81
N PRO A 25 -2.38 1.07 16.73
CA PRO A 25 -2.14 -0.31 17.15
C PRO A 25 -3.43 -1.07 17.48
N VAL A 26 -3.55 -2.26 16.92
CA VAL A 26 -4.79 -3.02 16.88
C VAL A 26 -4.84 -4.01 18.04
N SER A 27 -5.89 -3.94 18.88
CA SER A 27 -6.09 -4.86 19.99
C SER A 27 -6.97 -6.04 19.60
N SER A 28 -6.82 -7.19 20.27
CA SER A 28 -7.63 -8.38 20.00
C SER A 28 -9.13 -8.12 20.10
N GLU A 29 -9.56 -7.29 21.05
CA GLU A 29 -10.97 -6.94 21.22
C GLU A 29 -11.50 -6.03 20.11
N ARG A 30 -10.63 -5.18 19.55
CA ARG A 30 -10.98 -4.33 18.41
C ARG A 30 -11.18 -5.18 17.15
N VAL A 31 -10.24 -6.06 16.83
CA VAL A 31 -10.33 -6.96 15.65
C VAL A 31 -11.60 -7.79 15.74
N ARG A 32 -11.86 -8.42 16.89
CA ARG A 32 -13.03 -9.26 17.11
C ARG A 32 -14.37 -8.58 16.83
N LYS A 33 -14.46 -7.26 17.07
CA LYS A 33 -15.69 -6.47 16.80
C LYS A 33 -15.88 -6.11 15.34
N VAL A 34 -14.79 -5.97 14.59
CA VAL A 34 -14.82 -5.56 13.18
C VAL A 34 -14.71 -6.75 12.22
N SER A 35 -14.30 -7.92 12.71
CA SER A 35 -14.20 -9.15 11.94
C SER A 35 -15.42 -10.05 12.15
N ASP A 36 -15.91 -10.67 11.09
CA ASP A 36 -16.95 -11.71 11.15
C ASP A 36 -16.41 -13.11 11.58
N ILE A 37 -15.25 -13.14 12.26
CA ILE A 37 -14.58 -14.37 12.67
C ILE A 37 -15.15 -14.82 14.03
N ASP A 38 -15.90 -15.92 14.02
CA ASP A 38 -16.51 -16.50 15.22
C ASP A 38 -15.51 -17.35 16.04
N ILE A 39 -14.65 -16.68 16.79
CA ILE A 39 -13.73 -17.31 17.76
C ILE A 39 -13.66 -16.55 19.09
N SER A 40 -13.23 -17.25 20.15
CA SER A 40 -13.13 -16.68 21.49
C SER A 40 -12.04 -15.60 21.60
N SER A 41 -12.16 -14.70 22.58
CA SER A 41 -11.12 -13.69 22.88
C SER A 41 -9.76 -14.32 23.21
N ALA A 42 -9.75 -15.48 23.89
CA ALA A 42 -8.53 -16.22 24.18
C ALA A 42 -7.87 -16.76 22.90
N THR A 43 -8.67 -17.27 21.96
CA THR A 43 -8.20 -17.76 20.66
C THR A 43 -7.62 -16.62 19.82
N PHE A 44 -8.27 -15.45 19.79
CA PHE A 44 -7.73 -14.27 19.12
C PHE A 44 -6.35 -13.86 19.66
N ARG A 45 -6.18 -13.85 20.99
CA ARG A 45 -4.90 -13.50 21.62
C ARG A 45 -3.81 -14.51 21.30
N ALA A 46 -4.13 -15.80 21.29
CA ALA A 46 -3.19 -16.85 20.92
C ALA A 46 -2.72 -16.67 19.47
N ILE A 47 -3.65 -16.53 18.52
CA ILE A 47 -3.33 -16.30 17.09
C ILE A 47 -2.50 -15.02 16.90
N MET A 48 -2.84 -13.93 17.58
CA MET A 48 -2.04 -12.70 17.48
C MET A 48 -0.63 -12.86 18.05
N GLY A 49 -0.46 -13.69 19.08
CA GLY A 49 0.85 -14.08 19.61
C GLY A 49 1.63 -14.90 18.59
N ASP A 50 1.01 -15.92 17.98
CA ASP A 50 1.64 -16.75 16.95
C ASP A 50 2.06 -15.90 15.73
N LEU A 51 1.23 -14.95 15.32
CA LEU A 51 1.53 -14.00 14.24
C LEU A 51 2.67 -13.03 14.60
N GLU A 52 2.84 -12.68 15.88
CA GLU A 52 3.97 -11.89 16.35
C GLU A 52 5.27 -12.72 16.38
N ASP A 53 5.22 -13.93 16.93
CA ASP A 53 6.36 -14.84 17.02
C ASP A 53 6.88 -15.23 15.62
N THR A 54 5.97 -15.37 14.66
CA THR A 54 6.30 -15.64 13.25
C THR A 54 6.69 -14.39 12.45
N GLY A 55 6.65 -13.21 13.08
CA GLY A 55 7.13 -11.94 12.54
C GLY A 55 6.18 -11.25 11.56
N TYR A 56 4.90 -11.60 11.53
CA TYR A 56 3.89 -10.85 10.78
C TYR A 56 3.44 -9.60 11.56
N LEU A 57 3.32 -9.71 12.88
CA LEU A 57 2.94 -8.60 13.75
C LEU A 57 4.11 -8.19 14.65
N THR A 58 4.01 -6.99 15.22
CA THR A 58 4.92 -6.53 16.27
C THR A 58 4.17 -5.66 17.28
N GLN A 59 4.65 -5.63 18.51
CA GLN A 59 4.16 -4.73 19.55
C GLN A 59 5.07 -3.50 19.68
N PRO A 60 4.60 -2.29 19.34
CA PRO A 60 5.44 -1.09 19.44
C PRO A 60 5.74 -0.71 20.89
N TYR A 61 4.81 -0.97 21.82
CA TYR A 61 4.95 -0.69 23.26
C TYR A 61 4.24 -1.76 24.09
N THR A 62 4.73 -2.06 25.29
CA THR A 62 4.26 -3.16 26.17
C THR A 62 2.75 -3.17 26.45
N SER A 63 2.07 -2.02 26.39
CA SER A 63 0.62 -1.88 26.59
C SER A 63 -0.17 -1.56 25.30
N ALA A 64 0.52 -1.38 24.17
CA ALA A 64 -0.13 -1.11 22.89
C ALA A 64 -0.63 -2.41 22.24
N GLY A 65 -1.59 -2.27 21.32
CA GLY A 65 -1.97 -3.35 20.41
C GLY A 65 -0.83 -3.79 19.49
N ARG A 66 -1.14 -4.61 18.48
CA ARG A 66 -0.17 -5.04 17.46
C ARG A 66 -0.26 -4.15 16.23
N ILE A 67 0.86 -4.02 15.52
CA ILE A 67 0.91 -3.39 14.20
C ILE A 67 1.45 -4.39 13.17
N PRO A 68 1.00 -4.32 11.91
CA PRO A 68 1.56 -5.13 10.83
C PRO A 68 3.02 -4.77 10.56
N THR A 69 3.82 -5.77 10.25
CA THR A 69 5.18 -5.59 9.72
C THR A 69 5.19 -5.55 8.19
N GLN A 70 6.34 -5.25 7.60
CA GLN A 70 6.60 -5.44 6.16
C GLN A 70 6.10 -6.80 5.65
N ARG A 71 6.36 -7.87 6.41
CA ARG A 71 5.99 -9.24 6.06
C ARG A 71 4.47 -9.44 6.04
N ALA A 72 3.74 -8.80 6.96
CA ALA A 72 2.28 -8.82 6.94
C ALA A 72 1.70 -8.11 5.72
N TYR A 73 2.20 -6.93 5.37
CA TYR A 73 1.75 -6.25 4.15
C TYR A 73 2.05 -7.05 2.90
N ARG A 74 3.24 -7.66 2.80
CA ARG A 74 3.58 -8.56 1.69
C ARG A 74 2.62 -9.74 1.59
N TYR A 75 2.36 -10.42 2.71
CA TYR A 75 1.38 -11.52 2.74
C TYR A 75 -0.01 -11.06 2.31
N PHE A 76 -0.46 -9.91 2.82
CA PHE A 76 -1.76 -9.32 2.49
C PHE A 76 -1.88 -9.00 0.99
N VAL A 77 -0.86 -8.37 0.40
CA VAL A 77 -0.84 -8.05 -1.04
C VAL A 77 -0.86 -9.32 -1.89
N ASP A 78 -0.10 -10.34 -1.49
CA ASP A 78 0.06 -11.55 -2.30
C ASP A 78 -1.16 -12.49 -2.21
N ASN A 79 -1.85 -12.54 -1.06
CA ASN A 79 -2.86 -13.56 -0.76
C ASN A 79 -4.27 -13.03 -0.48
N CYS A 80 -4.43 -11.79 -0.01
CA CYS A 80 -5.74 -11.24 0.40
C CYS A 80 -6.35 -10.32 -0.67
N ILE A 81 -5.53 -9.61 -1.44
CA ILE A 81 -6.03 -8.74 -2.51
C ILE A 81 -6.44 -9.60 -3.69
N ASN A 82 -7.74 -9.63 -3.98
CA ASN A 82 -8.28 -10.42 -5.07
C ASN A 82 -7.72 -9.94 -6.43
N LYS A 83 -7.02 -10.83 -7.13
CA LYS A 83 -6.46 -10.56 -8.47
C LYS A 83 -7.56 -10.47 -9.54
N ASN A 84 -8.75 -11.01 -9.26
CA ASN A 84 -9.89 -11.06 -10.18
C ASN A 84 -10.92 -9.95 -9.96
N ASN A 85 -10.69 -9.01 -9.03
CA ASN A 85 -11.55 -7.84 -8.95
C ASN A 85 -11.44 -7.06 -10.26
N SER A 86 -12.59 -6.81 -10.88
CA SER A 86 -12.69 -5.93 -12.03
C SER A 86 -12.09 -4.56 -11.69
N PRO A 87 -11.59 -3.83 -12.70
CA PRO A 87 -11.37 -2.39 -12.61
C PRO A 87 -12.49 -1.74 -11.80
N ASP A 88 -12.15 -0.97 -10.76
CA ASP A 88 -13.15 -0.30 -9.93
C ASP A 88 -14.13 0.44 -10.87
N GLU A 89 -15.38 -0.02 -10.93
CA GLU A 89 -16.37 0.45 -11.90
C GLU A 89 -16.63 1.96 -11.74
N VAL A 90 -16.53 2.45 -10.50
CA VAL A 90 -16.59 3.88 -10.21
C VAL A 90 -15.43 4.58 -10.90
N PHE A 91 -14.25 3.97 -10.89
CA PHE A 91 -13.03 4.51 -11.48
C PHE A 91 -13.07 4.52 -13.01
N VAL A 92 -13.50 3.42 -13.63
CA VAL A 92 -13.70 3.35 -15.09
C VAL A 92 -14.71 4.39 -15.54
N ARG A 93 -15.82 4.52 -14.83
CA ARG A 93 -16.83 5.55 -15.11
C ARG A 93 -16.27 6.96 -14.93
N LEU A 94 -15.51 7.18 -13.87
CA LEU A 94 -14.87 8.46 -13.60
C LEU A 94 -13.87 8.84 -14.70
N PHE A 95 -13.09 7.89 -15.19
CA PHE A 95 -12.16 8.09 -16.30
C PHE A 95 -12.88 8.51 -17.58
N GLN A 96 -14.01 7.85 -17.88
CA GLN A 96 -14.85 8.16 -19.04
C GLN A 96 -15.59 9.50 -18.91
N GLU A 97 -16.11 9.84 -17.72
CA GLU A 97 -16.91 11.05 -17.48
C GLU A 97 -16.07 12.31 -17.26
N LEU A 98 -14.87 12.20 -16.68
CA LEU A 98 -14.06 13.34 -16.24
C LEU A 98 -12.99 13.79 -17.24
N GLY A 99 -12.96 13.22 -18.44
CA GLY A 99 -12.20 13.79 -19.55
C GLY A 99 -10.67 13.70 -19.41
N GLY A 100 -10.14 12.68 -18.71
CA GLY A 100 -8.73 12.32 -18.83
C GLY A 100 -8.02 11.88 -17.55
N TRP A 101 -6.81 11.34 -17.76
CA TRP A 101 -5.93 10.75 -16.74
C TRP A 101 -5.61 11.68 -15.56
N ASN A 102 -5.33 12.97 -15.82
CA ASN A 102 -4.90 13.93 -14.79
C ASN A 102 -5.95 14.11 -13.67
N LEU A 103 -7.23 14.21 -14.04
CA LEU A 103 -8.29 14.39 -13.05
C LEU A 103 -8.54 13.10 -12.26
N CYS A 104 -8.41 11.94 -12.91
CA CYS A 104 -8.41 10.63 -12.28
C CYS A 104 -7.32 10.55 -11.19
N MET A 105 -6.06 10.83 -11.55
CA MET A 105 -4.93 10.78 -10.62
C MET A 105 -5.09 11.72 -9.43
N ARG A 106 -5.63 12.92 -9.64
CA ARG A 106 -5.93 13.86 -8.53
C ARG A 106 -6.98 13.31 -7.56
N LYS A 107 -8.00 12.60 -8.04
CA LYS A 107 -9.00 11.99 -7.15
C LYS A 107 -8.46 10.80 -6.37
N ILE A 108 -7.66 9.93 -7.02
CA ILE A 108 -7.01 8.79 -6.33
C ILE A 108 -6.13 9.30 -5.21
N THR A 109 -5.20 10.19 -5.54
CA THR A 109 -4.21 10.70 -4.59
C THR A 109 -4.88 11.39 -3.40
N ALA A 110 -5.97 12.12 -3.63
CA ALA A 110 -6.76 12.74 -2.57
C ALA A 110 -7.53 11.72 -1.71
N ARG A 111 -8.09 10.65 -2.30
CA ARG A 111 -8.89 9.63 -1.58
C ARG A 111 -8.01 8.65 -0.80
N ALA A 112 -6.85 8.29 -1.34
CA ALA A 112 -5.94 7.33 -0.74
C ALA A 112 -4.80 7.99 0.05
N HIS A 113 -4.73 9.33 0.06
CA HIS A 113 -3.67 10.11 0.72
C HIS A 113 -2.26 9.67 0.30
N VAL A 114 -2.08 9.48 -1.01
CA VAL A 114 -0.84 9.01 -1.62
C VAL A 114 -0.28 10.06 -2.59
N PHE A 115 1.00 9.94 -2.88
CA PHE A 115 1.65 10.62 -3.99
C PHE A 115 1.61 9.72 -5.22
N ALA A 116 1.48 10.29 -6.41
CA ALA A 116 1.63 9.53 -7.64
C ALA A 116 2.50 10.29 -8.64
N ALA A 117 3.28 9.57 -9.42
CA ALA A 117 4.04 10.12 -10.53
C ALA A 117 3.95 9.23 -11.74
N VAL A 118 4.04 9.85 -12.90
CA VAL A 118 3.85 9.22 -14.21
C VAL A 118 5.01 9.66 -15.08
N LEU A 119 5.66 8.68 -15.70
CA LEU A 119 6.59 8.89 -16.80
C LEU A 119 5.88 8.46 -18.08
N ASP A 120 5.74 9.37 -19.02
CA ASP A 120 5.11 9.13 -20.32
C ASP A 120 5.89 9.87 -21.41
N ASP A 121 6.54 9.14 -22.31
CA ASP A 121 7.39 9.71 -23.38
C ASP A 121 8.38 10.80 -22.86
N ASP A 122 9.12 10.47 -21.79
CA ASP A 122 10.07 11.35 -21.08
C ASP A 122 9.47 12.54 -20.31
N GLU A 123 8.17 12.77 -20.43
CA GLU A 123 7.47 13.75 -19.61
C GLU A 123 7.12 13.16 -18.24
N VAL A 124 7.51 13.89 -17.19
CA VAL A 124 7.21 13.51 -15.80
C VAL A 124 6.09 14.40 -15.26
N THR A 125 4.98 13.77 -14.87
CA THR A 125 3.88 14.46 -14.19
C THR A 125 3.64 13.85 -12.81
N HIS A 126 3.32 14.67 -11.82
CA HIS A 126 3.05 14.19 -10.47
C HIS A 126 1.78 14.77 -9.85
N PHE A 127 1.25 14.05 -8.86
CA PHE A 127 -0.01 14.34 -8.18
C PHE A 127 0.11 13.99 -6.69
N GLY A 128 -0.72 14.60 -5.85
CA GLY A 128 -0.84 14.18 -4.46
C GLY A 128 0.30 14.60 -3.52
N ALA A 129 1.23 15.47 -3.93
CA ALA A 129 2.32 15.91 -3.07
C ALA A 129 1.84 16.50 -1.73
N LYS A 130 0.73 17.25 -1.73
CA LYS A 130 0.10 17.74 -0.49
C LYS A 130 -0.71 16.70 0.27
N GLU A 131 -1.15 15.64 -0.42
CA GLU A 131 -2.06 14.64 0.13
C GLU A 131 -1.30 13.66 1.02
N ILE A 132 -0.10 13.25 0.61
CA ILE A 132 0.72 12.32 1.39
C ILE A 132 1.12 12.89 2.77
N PHE A 133 1.27 14.22 2.88
CA PHE A 133 1.56 14.87 4.16
C PHE A 133 0.39 14.87 5.15
N LYS A 134 -0.81 14.42 4.74
CA LYS A 134 -1.93 14.22 5.67
C LYS A 134 -1.77 12.94 6.48
N GLU A 135 -0.93 12.01 6.03
CA GLU A 135 -0.69 10.76 6.74
C GLU A 135 0.18 11.02 7.99
N PRO A 136 -0.20 10.49 9.16
CA PRO A 136 0.51 10.72 10.42
C PRO A 136 1.99 10.32 10.38
N GLU A 137 2.39 9.33 9.58
CA GLU A 137 3.78 8.92 9.42
C GLU A 137 4.64 10.05 8.84
N PHE A 138 4.10 10.78 7.86
CA PHE A 138 4.83 11.88 7.26
C PHE A 138 4.88 13.08 8.21
N LEU A 139 3.87 13.28 9.06
CA LEU A 139 3.87 14.35 10.06
C LEU A 139 4.81 14.09 11.23
N ASN A 140 4.93 12.83 11.67
CA ASN A 140 5.60 12.46 12.91
C ASN A 140 7.01 11.89 12.70
N ASP A 141 7.43 11.60 11.47
CA ASP A 141 8.75 11.05 11.15
C ASP A 141 9.56 11.97 10.22
N PRO A 142 10.49 12.78 10.78
CA PRO A 142 11.34 13.66 9.98
C PRO A 142 12.23 12.93 8.96
N LEU A 143 12.62 11.67 9.23
CA LEU A 143 13.42 10.89 8.28
C LEU A 143 12.58 10.47 7.08
N LEU A 144 11.27 10.24 7.27
CA LEU A 144 10.35 9.91 6.19
C LEU A 144 10.15 11.12 5.28
N MET A 145 9.93 12.30 5.87
CA MET A 145 9.86 13.57 5.12
C MET A 145 11.12 13.82 4.28
N ARG A 146 12.31 13.65 4.88
CA ARG A 146 13.58 13.81 4.16
C ARG A 146 13.73 12.80 3.03
N SER A 147 13.39 11.54 3.28
CA SER A 147 13.45 10.48 2.26
C SER A 147 12.52 10.80 1.08
N PHE A 148 11.30 11.28 1.36
CA PHE A 148 10.37 11.72 0.33
C PHE A 148 10.87 12.93 -0.45
N GLY A 149 11.42 13.94 0.22
CA GLY A 149 12.04 15.09 -0.45
C GLY A 149 13.14 14.66 -1.44
N SER A 150 14.03 13.76 -1.02
CA SER A 150 15.06 13.20 -1.91
C SER A 150 14.49 12.44 -3.11
N LEU A 151 13.34 11.77 -2.96
CA LEU A 151 12.67 11.10 -4.08
C LEU A 151 12.05 12.10 -5.06
N ILE A 152 11.51 13.21 -4.58
CA ILE A 152 10.99 14.28 -5.44
C ILE A 152 12.11 14.94 -6.23
N ASP A 153 13.26 15.20 -5.60
CA ASP A 153 14.43 15.79 -6.27
C ASP A 153 14.98 14.88 -7.38
N SER A 154 14.79 13.55 -7.26
CA SER A 154 15.27 12.54 -8.23
C SER A 154 14.10 11.79 -8.89
N LEU A 155 12.97 12.45 -9.13
CA LEU A 155 11.74 11.79 -9.56
C LEU A 155 11.87 11.11 -10.92
N HIS A 156 12.63 11.70 -11.83
CA HIS A 156 12.89 11.11 -13.15
C HIS A 156 13.64 9.78 -13.03
N ASP A 157 14.77 9.75 -12.31
CA ASP A 157 15.54 8.53 -12.07
C ASP A 157 14.71 7.47 -11.34
N LEU A 158 13.91 7.90 -10.36
CA LEU A 158 12.97 7.04 -9.65
C LEU A 158 12.04 6.31 -10.62
N LEU A 159 11.39 7.04 -11.52
CA LEU A 159 10.45 6.47 -12.49
C LEU A 159 11.16 5.51 -13.45
N TYR A 160 12.38 5.82 -13.88
CA TYR A 160 13.18 4.91 -14.72
C TYR A 160 13.48 3.58 -14.02
N GLU A 161 13.89 3.62 -12.76
CA GLU A 161 14.14 2.41 -11.95
C GLU A 161 12.88 1.53 -11.83
N TYR A 162 11.72 2.13 -11.59
CA TYR A 162 10.47 1.36 -11.50
C TYR A 162 9.96 0.87 -12.84
N ARG A 163 10.18 1.61 -13.94
CA ARG A 163 9.89 1.15 -15.30
C ARG A 163 10.66 -0.14 -15.59
N GLU A 164 11.96 -0.16 -15.30
CA GLU A 164 12.79 -1.35 -15.48
C GLU A 164 12.36 -2.49 -14.54
N ALA A 165 12.03 -2.20 -13.28
CA ALA A 165 11.58 -3.21 -12.31
C ALA A 165 10.22 -3.85 -12.64
N THR A 166 9.42 -3.22 -13.53
CA THR A 166 8.14 -3.74 -14.01
C THR A 166 8.12 -4.07 -15.50
N ARG A 167 9.26 -4.09 -16.19
CA ARG A 167 9.32 -4.31 -17.65
C ARG A 167 8.78 -5.67 -18.11
N ASP A 168 8.82 -6.68 -17.24
CA ASP A 168 8.47 -8.07 -17.54
C ASP A 168 7.03 -8.43 -17.09
N THR A 169 6.21 -7.44 -16.74
CA THR A 169 4.82 -7.62 -16.30
C THR A 169 3.92 -6.59 -16.97
N SER A 170 2.62 -6.90 -17.10
CA SER A 170 1.58 -5.94 -17.48
C SER A 170 0.68 -5.56 -16.29
N GLU A 171 0.94 -6.14 -15.12
CA GLU A 171 0.17 -5.97 -13.89
C GLU A 171 0.90 -5.04 -12.91
N PRO A 172 0.16 -4.27 -12.08
CA PRO A 172 0.75 -3.49 -11.01
C PRO A 172 1.54 -4.38 -10.04
N ARG A 173 2.70 -3.88 -9.61
CA ARG A 173 3.60 -4.54 -8.67
C ARG A 173 3.85 -3.64 -7.46
N ALA A 174 3.55 -4.16 -6.27
CA ALA A 174 3.89 -3.49 -5.02
C ALA A 174 5.34 -3.80 -4.60
N PHE A 175 6.02 -2.79 -4.06
CA PHE A 175 7.33 -2.82 -3.44
C PHE A 175 7.20 -2.17 -2.06
N ILE A 176 7.42 -2.95 -1.01
CA ILE A 176 7.13 -2.58 0.37
C ILE A 176 8.45 -2.42 1.09
N GLU A 177 8.72 -1.22 1.61
CA GLU A 177 9.92 -0.88 2.38
C GLU A 177 11.22 -1.40 1.73
N ARG A 178 11.90 -2.36 2.36
CA ARG A 178 13.22 -2.85 1.92
C ARG A 178 13.22 -3.54 0.56
N GLU A 179 12.05 -3.88 0.02
CA GLU A 179 11.91 -4.42 -1.33
C GLU A 179 12.12 -3.36 -2.42
N ASN A 180 12.03 -2.08 -2.07
CA ASN A 180 12.24 -1.00 -3.04
C ASN A 180 13.69 -1.01 -3.57
N PRO A 181 13.87 -1.01 -4.91
CA PRO A 181 15.21 -0.96 -5.52
C PRO A 181 15.93 0.33 -5.15
N VAL A 182 15.22 1.45 -5.11
CA VAL A 182 15.75 2.76 -4.74
C VAL A 182 15.86 2.89 -3.21
N ARG A 183 17.07 3.16 -2.72
CA ARG A 183 17.37 3.21 -1.27
C ARG A 183 16.52 4.24 -0.52
N ALA A 184 16.31 5.43 -1.09
CA ALA A 184 15.48 6.47 -0.48
C ALA A 184 14.00 6.05 -0.34
N ALA A 185 13.52 5.10 -1.15
CA ALA A 185 12.18 4.56 -1.05
C ALA A 185 12.02 3.46 0.01
N ARG A 186 13.11 2.98 0.64
CA ARG A 186 13.06 1.80 1.52
C ARG A 186 12.34 1.98 2.87
N ARG A 187 11.80 3.17 3.13
CA ARG A 187 10.96 3.49 4.31
C ARG A 187 9.47 3.66 3.95
N MET A 188 9.13 3.49 2.68
CA MET A 188 7.81 3.72 2.10
C MET A 188 7.40 2.50 1.29
N SER A 189 6.19 2.53 0.78
CA SER A 189 5.74 1.57 -0.22
C SER A 189 5.45 2.25 -1.54
N ILE A 190 5.78 1.56 -2.63
CA ILE A 190 5.52 1.99 -3.99
C ILE A 190 4.75 0.89 -4.73
N VAL A 191 3.63 1.23 -5.35
CA VAL A 191 3.01 0.38 -6.39
C VAL A 191 3.38 0.97 -7.73
N ALA A 192 4.05 0.20 -8.58
CA ALA A 192 4.38 0.58 -9.94
C ALA A 192 3.54 -0.22 -10.93
N SER A 193 2.99 0.43 -11.95
CA SER A 193 2.28 -0.21 -13.04
C SER A 193 2.80 0.32 -14.38
N PRO A 194 3.16 -0.55 -15.33
CA PRO A 194 3.50 -0.14 -16.68
C PRO A 194 2.26 0.40 -17.39
N LEU A 195 2.43 1.42 -18.23
CA LEU A 195 1.35 1.92 -19.08
C LEU A 195 1.24 1.01 -20.31
N ARG A 196 0.03 0.51 -20.63
CA ARG A 196 -0.15 -0.52 -21.67
C ARG A 196 0.13 -0.02 -23.09
N GLU A 197 -0.12 1.26 -23.38
CA GLU A 197 0.00 1.85 -24.72
C GLU A 197 1.29 2.68 -24.92
N LYS A 198 2.02 2.98 -23.84
CA LYS A 198 3.19 3.88 -23.81
C LYS A 198 4.33 3.20 -23.07
N ARG A 199 5.59 3.40 -23.46
CA ARG A 199 6.78 2.87 -22.74
C ARG A 199 7.02 3.57 -21.39
N GLY A 200 5.94 3.92 -20.71
CA GLY A 200 5.88 4.69 -19.48
C GLY A 200 5.57 3.82 -18.27
N VAL A 201 5.60 4.46 -17.10
CA VAL A 201 5.25 3.84 -15.83
C VAL A 201 4.49 4.83 -14.98
N VAL A 202 3.49 4.34 -14.26
CA VAL A 202 2.88 5.08 -13.15
C VAL A 202 3.34 4.45 -11.85
N ILE A 203 3.79 5.28 -10.93
CA ILE A 203 4.08 4.88 -9.55
C ILE A 203 3.11 5.59 -8.60
N VAL A 204 2.69 4.87 -7.57
CA VAL A 204 1.95 5.40 -6.43
C VAL A 204 2.78 5.12 -5.19
N LEU A 205 3.12 6.18 -4.46
CA LEU A 205 3.96 6.17 -3.27
C LEU A 205 3.14 6.56 -2.05
N GLY A 206 3.28 5.78 -0.98
CA GLY A 206 2.61 6.03 0.30
C GLY A 206 3.37 5.47 1.50
N PRO A 207 2.84 5.62 2.72
CA PRO A 207 3.35 4.92 3.89
C PRO A 207 3.22 3.40 3.72
N SER A 208 3.92 2.62 4.53
CA SER A 208 3.86 1.15 4.48
C SER A 208 2.44 0.60 4.65
N ARG A 209 1.57 1.34 5.34
CA ARG A 209 0.15 1.01 5.53
C ARG A 209 -0.79 1.61 4.47
N MET A 210 -0.29 2.06 3.31
CA MET A 210 -1.17 2.60 2.28
C MET A 210 -2.28 1.60 1.91
N ASN A 211 -3.39 2.10 1.37
CA ASN A 211 -4.49 1.24 0.93
C ASN A 211 -4.12 0.52 -0.40
N TYR A 212 -3.37 -0.57 -0.29
CA TYR A 212 -2.90 -1.37 -1.43
C TYR A 212 -4.03 -1.85 -2.32
N GLU A 213 -5.17 -2.23 -1.74
CA GLU A 213 -6.32 -2.73 -2.49
C GLU A 213 -6.85 -1.65 -3.44
N VAL A 214 -7.14 -0.45 -2.93
CA VAL A 214 -7.58 0.69 -3.74
C VAL A 214 -6.55 1.05 -4.79
N VAL A 215 -5.26 1.11 -4.43
CA VAL A 215 -4.20 1.50 -5.37
C VAL A 215 -4.05 0.47 -6.49
N ILE A 216 -3.93 -0.82 -6.16
CA ILE A 216 -3.71 -1.89 -7.13
C ILE A 216 -4.92 -2.04 -8.07
N THR A 217 -6.15 -2.07 -7.53
CA THR A 217 -7.34 -2.18 -8.39
C THR A 217 -7.49 -0.96 -9.28
N THR A 218 -7.17 0.23 -8.78
CA THR A 218 -7.23 1.44 -9.59
C THR A 218 -6.21 1.42 -10.73
N LEU A 219 -4.94 1.07 -10.45
CA LEU A 219 -3.90 1.02 -11.48
C LEU A 219 -4.14 -0.08 -12.52
N ARG A 220 -4.93 -1.12 -12.21
CA ARG A 220 -5.38 -2.12 -13.22
C ARG A 220 -6.42 -1.56 -14.19
N SER A 221 -7.17 -0.54 -13.78
CA SER A 221 -8.21 0.12 -14.59
C SER A 221 -7.65 1.10 -15.62
N LEU A 222 -6.35 1.37 -15.53
CA LEU A 222 -5.62 2.40 -16.26
C LEU A 222 -4.90 1.80 -17.47
#